data_AF-A0A931R3F6-F1
#
_entry.id   AF-A0A931R3F6-F1
#
_cell.length_a   1.000
_cell.length_b   1.000
_cell.length_c   1.000
_cell.angle_alpha   90.00
_cell.angle_beta   90.00
_cell.angle_gamma   90.00
#
_symmetry.space_group_name_H-M   'P 1'
#
loop_
_entity.id
_entity.type
_entity.pdbx_description
1 polymer ?
#
loop_
_entity_poly.entity_id
_entity_poly.type
_entity_poly.pdbx_seq_one_letter_code
_entity_poly.pdbx_strand_id
1 'polypeptide(L)'
;MIISRIKPWEEILGLLHRAGQVALIGCGTCATYCQAGGEEEVLRARTELEEAGKRVTDSFVIESVCAVEMTKRELKRRKKPLQESDALLVMACGVGVQTVAAVAEKPVYPAL
;
A
#
# COMPACT_ATOMS: atom_id res chain seq x y z
N MET A 1 -15.24 -7.45 -11.63
CA MET A 1 -14.09 -6.53 -11.76
C MET A 1 -14.65 -5.11 -11.77
N ILE A 2 -14.35 -4.33 -10.74
CA ILE A 2 -14.68 -2.90 -10.67
C ILE A 2 -13.40 -2.15 -11.05
N ILE A 3 -13.51 -1.02 -11.75
CA ILE A 3 -12.37 -0.18 -12.12
C ILE A 3 -11.82 0.49 -10.85
N SER A 4 -10.62 0.11 -10.43
CA SER A 4 -9.95 0.76 -9.29
C SER A 4 -9.39 2.11 -9.73
N ARG A 5 -9.55 3.13 -8.89
CA ARG A 5 -8.98 4.48 -9.11
C ARG A 5 -8.33 4.94 -7.83
N ILE A 6 -7.23 5.67 -7.93
CA ILE A 6 -6.57 6.25 -6.78
C ILE A 6 -7.52 7.29 -6.15
N LYS A 7 -7.69 7.22 -4.83
CA LYS A 7 -8.43 8.21 -4.04
C LYS A 7 -7.76 9.59 -4.16
N PRO A 8 -8.49 10.69 -3.99
CA PRO A 8 -7.88 12.01 -3.91
C PRO A 8 -6.78 12.03 -2.83
N TRP A 9 -5.66 12.68 -3.12
CA TRP A 9 -4.51 12.71 -2.22
C TRP A 9 -4.86 13.35 -0.87
N GLU A 10 -5.76 14.32 -0.85
CA GLU A 10 -6.27 14.94 0.37
C GLU A 10 -6.96 13.92 1.28
N GLU A 11 -7.69 12.96 0.70
CA GLU A 11 -8.34 11.88 1.45
C GLU A 11 -7.29 10.91 1.99
N ILE A 12 -6.32 10.50 1.17
CA ILE A 12 -5.23 9.59 1.56
C ILE A 12 -4.40 10.20 2.71
N LEU A 13 -4.03 11.47 2.59
CA LEU A 13 -3.28 12.20 3.62
C LEU A 13 -4.11 12.40 4.89
N GLY A 14 -5.43 12.59 4.76
CA GLY A 14 -6.36 12.62 5.88
C GLY A 14 -6.42 11.30 6.64
N LEU A 15 -6.44 10.16 5.93
CA LEU A 15 -6.37 8.82 6.53
C LEU A 15 -5.03 8.58 7.24
N LEU A 16 -3.94 9.13 6.69
CA LEU A 16 -2.57 9.01 7.20
C LEU A 16 -2.18 10.14 8.16
N HIS A 17 -3.13 10.94 8.68
CA HIS A 17 -2.82 12.13 9.49
C HIS A 17 -1.92 11.83 10.69
N ARG A 18 -2.12 10.66 11.32
CA ARG A 18 -1.36 10.20 12.50
C ARG A 18 -0.11 9.38 12.17
N ALA A 19 0.11 9.01 10.91
CA ALA A 19 1.27 8.22 10.50
C ALA A 19 2.34 9.14 9.91
N GLY A 20 3.54 9.18 10.49
CA GLY A 20 4.68 9.93 9.93
C GLY A 20 5.51 9.07 8.98
N GLN A 21 5.60 7.77 9.29
CA GLN A 21 6.32 6.77 8.53
C GLN A 21 5.33 5.78 7.89
N VAL A 22 5.39 5.59 6.58
CA VAL A 22 4.41 4.80 5.83
C VAL A 22 5.12 3.81 4.93
N ALA A 23 4.62 2.57 4.85
CA ALA A 23 5.07 1.62 3.82
C ALA A 23 4.00 1.45 2.75
N LEU A 24 4.43 1.38 1.49
CA LEU A 24 3.57 1.28 0.31
C LEU A 24 3.54 -0.15 -0.22
N ILE A 25 2.33 -0.65 -0.48
CA ILE A 25 2.10 -1.99 -1.03
C ILE A 25 1.22 -1.88 -2.27
N GLY A 26 1.79 -2.19 -3.44
CA GLY A 26 1.06 -2.30 -4.70
C GLY A 26 0.56 -3.71 -4.98
N CYS A 27 -0.37 -3.81 -5.95
CA CYS A 27 -0.91 -5.07 -6.44
C CYS A 27 -0.62 -5.24 -7.94
N GLY A 28 0.23 -6.22 -8.26
CA GLY A 28 0.76 -6.51 -9.59
C GLY A 28 -0.23 -7.05 -10.62
N THR A 29 -1.48 -7.29 -10.23
CA THR A 29 -2.51 -7.91 -11.07
C THR A 29 -3.61 -6.91 -11.40
N CYS A 30 -4.74 -6.93 -10.68
CA CYS A 30 -5.91 -6.14 -11.07
C CYS A 30 -5.72 -4.63 -10.89
N ALA A 31 -4.93 -4.19 -9.89
CA ALA A 31 -4.65 -2.78 -9.69
C ALA A 31 -3.65 -2.24 -10.72
N THR A 32 -2.61 -3.01 -11.07
CA THR A 32 -1.71 -2.68 -12.20
C THR A 32 -2.47 -2.58 -13.52
N TYR A 33 -3.41 -3.49 -13.80
CA TYR A 33 -4.22 -3.41 -15.02
C TYR A 33 -5.06 -2.11 -15.08
N CYS A 34 -5.48 -1.60 -13.92
CA CYS A 34 -6.20 -0.34 -13.82
C CYS A 34 -5.28 0.90 -13.73
N GLN A 35 -3.96 0.73 -13.86
CA GLN A 35 -2.97 1.81 -13.66
C GLN A 35 -3.13 2.51 -12.31
N ALA A 36 -3.32 1.71 -11.26
CA ALA A 36 -3.63 2.19 -9.92
C ALA A 36 -2.80 1.51 -8.81
N GLY A 37 -1.90 0.57 -9.12
CA GLY A 37 -1.15 -0.13 -8.08
C GLY A 37 0.05 -0.94 -8.58
N GLY A 38 0.51 -0.68 -9.81
CA GLY A 38 1.75 -1.21 -10.35
C GLY A 38 2.96 -0.43 -9.87
N GLU A 39 4.14 -0.79 -10.42
CA GLU A 39 5.41 -0.19 -9.98
C GLU A 39 5.47 1.31 -10.26
N GLU A 40 4.98 1.75 -11.41
CA GLU A 40 4.94 3.17 -11.76
C GLU A 40 4.05 3.96 -10.81
N GLU A 41 2.86 3.44 -10.48
CA GLU A 41 1.94 4.12 -9.56
C GLU A 41 2.46 4.13 -8.13
N VAL A 42 3.08 3.04 -7.67
CA VAL A 42 3.71 2.99 -6.35
C VAL A 42 4.87 3.99 -6.27
N LEU A 43 5.65 4.15 -7.33
CA LEU A 43 6.73 5.13 -7.36
C LEU A 43 6.20 6.56 -7.32
N ARG A 44 5.15 6.88 -8.08
CA ARG A 44 4.49 8.20 -8.02
C ARG A 44 3.91 8.45 -6.64
N ALA A 45 3.20 7.47 -6.08
CA ALA A 45 2.61 7.56 -4.76
C ALA A 45 3.66 7.79 -3.66
N ARG A 46 4.85 7.21 -3.82
CA ARG A 46 5.98 7.48 -2.95
C ARG A 46 6.40 8.94 -2.99
N THR A 47 6.59 9.51 -4.18
CA THR A 47 6.96 10.92 -4.34
C THR A 47 5.92 11.85 -3.71
N GLU A 48 4.64 11.61 -3.96
CA GLU A 48 3.53 12.41 -3.41
C GLU A 48 3.51 12.36 -1.87
N LEU A 49 3.76 11.20 -1.26
CA LEU A 49 3.86 11.06 0.18
C LEU A 49 5.09 11.79 0.75
N GLU A 50 6.24 11.68 0.09
CA GLU A 50 7.47 12.36 0.49
C GLU A 50 7.33 13.89 0.39
N GLU A 51 6.68 14.41 -0.66
CA GLU A 51 6.36 15.83 -0.83
C GLU A 51 5.37 16.34 0.23
N ALA A 52 4.43 15.50 0.65
CA ALA A 52 3.52 15.78 1.77
C ALA A 52 4.18 15.68 3.16
N GLY A 53 5.50 15.46 3.23
CA GLY A 53 6.27 15.39 4.47
C GLY A 53 6.17 14.06 5.22
N LYS A 54 5.68 13.00 4.56
CA LYS A 54 5.68 11.63 5.10
C LYS A 54 6.97 10.91 4.71
N ARG A 55 7.49 10.05 5.57
CA ARG A 55 8.66 9.22 5.25
C ARG A 55 8.20 7.86 4.76
N VAL A 56 8.59 7.48 3.55
CA VAL A 56 8.32 6.13 3.03
C VAL A 56 9.40 5.16 3.50
N THR A 57 9.04 4.14 4.30
CA THR A 57 10.00 3.17 4.87
C THR A 57 10.32 2.02 3.93
N ASP A 58 9.34 1.59 3.14
CA ASP A 58 9.50 0.64 2.03
C ASP A 58 8.38 0.86 1.01
N SER A 59 8.62 0.47 -0.24
CA SER A 59 7.64 0.54 -1.32
C SER A 59 7.85 -0.63 -2.26
N PHE A 60 6.84 -1.48 -2.44
CA PHE A 60 6.95 -2.66 -3.28
C PHE A 60 5.60 -3.12 -3.83
N VAL A 61 5.64 -3.91 -4.90
CA VAL A 61 4.47 -4.52 -5.52
C VAL A 61 4.47 -6.01 -5.21
N ILE A 62 3.34 -6.52 -4.73
CA ILE A 62 3.10 -7.97 -4.60
C ILE A 62 2.34 -8.41 -5.85
N GLU A 63 2.81 -9.47 -6.50
CA GLU A 63 2.19 -10.01 -7.72
C GLU A 63 0.67 -10.19 -7.56
N SER A 64 0.25 -10.87 -6.49
CA SER A 64 -1.16 -10.96 -6.11
C SER A 64 -1.33 -10.72 -4.61
N VAL A 65 -1.82 -9.54 -4.24
CA VAL A 65 -2.08 -9.17 -2.84
C VAL A 65 -3.20 -10.02 -2.23
N CYS A 66 -4.17 -10.46 -3.03
CA CYS A 66 -5.28 -11.30 -2.57
C CYS A 66 -4.83 -12.74 -2.22
N ALA A 67 -3.64 -13.16 -2.63
CA ALA A 67 -3.07 -14.46 -2.26
C ALA A 67 -2.43 -14.37 -0.87
N VAL A 68 -3.14 -14.84 0.16
CA VAL A 68 -2.79 -14.67 1.57
C VAL A 68 -1.38 -15.16 1.91
N GLU A 69 -1.01 -16.37 1.47
CA GLU A 69 0.32 -16.95 1.71
C GLU A 69 1.44 -16.13 1.07
N MET A 70 1.21 -15.62 -0.14
CA MET A 70 2.16 -14.76 -0.85
C MET A 70 2.33 -13.43 -0.10
N THR A 71 1.23 -12.77 0.24
CA THR A 71 1.25 -11.51 1.00
C THR A 71 1.95 -11.68 2.34
N LYS A 72 1.64 -12.75 3.07
CA LYS A 72 2.32 -13.08 4.33
C LYS A 72 3.81 -13.31 4.15
N ARG A 73 4.24 -13.98 3.08
CA ARG A 73 5.66 -14.22 2.78
C ARG A 73 6.39 -12.91 2.47
N GLU A 74 5.81 -12.05 1.65
CA GLU A 74 6.40 -10.76 1.28
C GLU A 74 6.51 -9.81 2.48
N LEU A 75 5.46 -9.70 3.29
CA LEU A 75 5.52 -8.91 4.53
C LEU A 75 6.56 -9.46 5.50
N LYS A 76 6.71 -10.79 5.63
CA LYS A 76 7.76 -11.38 6.46
C LYS A 76 9.18 -11.09 5.94
N ARG A 77 9.40 -11.11 4.62
CA ARG A 77 10.69 -10.76 4.02
C ARG A 77 11.08 -9.31 4.32
N ARG A 78 10.09 -8.43 4.41
CA ARG A 78 10.24 -6.98 4.61
C ARG A 78 9.93 -6.54 6.04
N LYS A 79 10.06 -7.46 7.01
CA LYS A 79 9.66 -7.23 8.41
C LYS A 79 10.29 -5.98 9.02
N LYS A 80 11.59 -5.74 8.79
CA LYS A 80 12.32 -4.59 9.38
C LYS A 80 11.71 -3.23 8.98
N PRO A 81 11.64 -2.86 7.69
CA PRO A 81 11.08 -1.56 7.33
C PRO A 81 9.57 -1.44 7.59
N LEU A 82 8.82 -2.54 7.59
CA LEU A 82 7.41 -2.54 7.96
C LEU A 82 7.21 -2.32 9.47
N GLN A 83 8.14 -2.78 10.32
CA GLN A 83 8.11 -2.49 11.75
C GLN A 83 8.39 -1.02 12.06
N GLU A 84 9.24 -0.36 11.28
CA GLU A 84 9.52 1.07 11.37
C GLU A 84 8.32 1.93 10.93
N SER A 85 7.50 1.44 10.00
CA SER A 85 6.30 2.17 9.57
C SER A 85 5.23 2.27 10.67
N ASP A 86 4.58 3.42 10.74
CA ASP A 86 3.39 3.66 11.57
C ASP A 86 2.14 3.05 10.92
N ALA A 87 2.10 3.01 9.59
CA ALA A 87 0.97 2.51 8.81
C ALA A 87 1.39 1.92 7.45
N LEU A 88 0.53 1.06 6.90
CA LEU A 88 0.66 0.52 5.56
C LEU A 88 -0.39 1.17 4.65
N LEU A 89 0.04 1.78 3.55
CA LEU A 89 -0.84 2.25 2.49
C LEU A 89 -0.88 1.22 1.36
N VAL A 90 -2.06 0.68 1.09
CA VAL A 90 -2.26 -0.42 0.15
C VAL A 90 -2.97 0.07 -1.11
N MET A 91 -2.26 -0.01 -2.23
CA MET A 91 -2.73 0.31 -3.59
C MET A 91 -3.31 -0.96 -4.24
N ALA A 92 -4.41 -1.46 -3.66
CA ALA A 92 -5.12 -2.65 -4.13
C ALA A 92 -6.64 -2.47 -3.97
N CYS A 93 -7.41 -3.39 -4.56
CA CYS A 93 -8.86 -3.43 -4.32
C CYS A 93 -9.18 -3.82 -2.88
N GLY A 94 -10.46 -3.71 -2.47
CA GLY A 94 -10.89 -4.01 -1.11
C GLY A 94 -10.49 -5.40 -0.59
N VAL A 95 -10.49 -6.42 -1.45
CA VAL A 95 -10.02 -7.77 -1.08
C VAL A 95 -8.52 -7.74 -0.73
N GLY A 96 -7.69 -7.09 -1.55
CA GLY A 96 -6.26 -6.98 -1.28
C GLY A 96 -5.97 -6.21 0.00
N VAL A 97 -6.67 -5.10 0.23
CA VAL A 97 -6.55 -4.32 1.47
C VAL A 97 -6.89 -5.18 2.70
N GLN A 98 -8.00 -5.93 2.64
CA GLN A 98 -8.40 -6.85 3.71
C GLN A 98 -7.40 -7.98 3.91
N THR A 99 -6.83 -8.53 2.84
CA THR A 99 -5.80 -9.57 2.93
C THR A 99 -4.56 -9.05 3.66
N VAL A 100 -4.08 -7.85 3.33
CA VAL A 100 -2.95 -7.23 4.05
C VAL A 100 -3.33 -6.98 5.51
N ALA A 101 -4.51 -6.41 5.77
CA ALA A 101 -4.99 -6.14 7.13
C ALA A 101 -5.11 -7.41 8.00
N ALA A 102 -5.45 -8.55 7.40
CA ALA A 102 -5.58 -9.82 8.12
C ALA A 102 -4.23 -10.41 8.57
N VAL A 103 -3.11 -9.99 7.95
CA VAL A 103 -1.78 -10.56 8.24
C VAL A 103 -0.76 -9.52 8.75
N ALA A 104 -1.04 -8.23 8.60
CA ALA A 104 -0.21 -7.14 9.08
C ALA A 104 -0.48 -6.84 10.56
N GLU A 105 0.56 -6.44 11.29
CA GLU A 105 0.48 -6.02 12.69
C GLU A 105 0.34 -4.49 12.84
N LYS A 106 0.11 -3.79 11.73
CA LYS A 106 0.08 -2.32 11.63
C LYS A 106 -1.25 -1.86 11.04
N PRO A 107 -1.70 -0.63 11.32
CA PRO A 107 -2.84 -0.02 10.65
C PRO A 107 -2.68 -0.06 9.13
N VAL A 108 -3.73 -0.50 8.43
CA VAL A 108 -3.75 -0.63 6.97
C VAL A 108 -4.80 0.32 6.41
N TYR A 109 -4.40 1.14 5.43
CA TYR A 109 -5.26 2.11 4.77
C TYR A 109 -5.36 1.83 3.27
N PRO A 110 -6.56 1.97 2.67
CA PRO A 110 -6.75 1.85 1.23
C PRO A 110 -6.30 3.12 0.50
N ALA A 111 -5.61 2.95 -0.63
CA ALA A 111 -5.34 4.04 -1.56
C ALA A 111 -6.33 4.13 -2.73
N LEU A 112 -7.15 3.08 -2.94
CA LEU A 112 -8.12 2.95 -4.04
C LEU A 112 -9.57 2.99 -3.55
#